data_AF-A0A2V8UTA9-F1
#
_entry.id   AF-A0A2V8UTA9-F1
#
_cell.length_a   1.000
_cell.length_b   1.000
_cell.length_c   1.000
_cell.angle_alpha   90.00
_cell.angle_beta   90.00
_cell.angle_gamma   90.00
#
_symmetry.space_group_name_H-M   'P 1'
#
loop_
_entity.id
_entity.type
_entity.pdbx_description
1 polymer ?
#
loop_
_entity_poly.entity_id
_entity_poly.type
_entity_poly.pdbx_seq_one_letter_code
_entity_poly.pdbx_strand_id
1 'polypeptide(L)'
;MGIEATFVASGKYRLRSSEWQLIFWLSALPSSIKLSLPRDIRDQVQAAKRSYHRFGHYFTALERIRLRLEREPLERRELDRLCGDLGIAGDFDVAQISWKPDYDLFFYNQLRKRARKTYLFRAEYIMELEHAIVVEVPELGHATYVFAKLNDLDAFVRLYAKTTKEDIRKNRNGIAERLDFLGRVTHRANARTWVQELKARIGETTDYVLV
;
A
#
# COMPACT_ATOMS: atom_id res chain seq x y z
N MET A 1 14.55 -9.05 -8.74
CA MET A 1 15.52 -9.82 -7.94
C MET A 1 15.23 -11.29 -8.20
N GLY A 2 16.22 -12.08 -8.58
CA GLY A 2 16.05 -13.52 -8.78
C GLY A 2 16.93 -14.29 -7.79
N ILE A 3 16.40 -15.37 -7.24
CA ILE A 3 17.14 -16.33 -6.42
C ILE A 3 17.21 -17.63 -7.21
N GLU A 4 18.41 -18.05 -7.55
CA GLU A 4 18.68 -19.36 -8.15
C GLU A 4 19.40 -20.21 -7.11
N ALA A 5 18.98 -21.46 -6.93
CA ALA A 5 19.62 -22.38 -5.99
C ALA A 5 19.53 -23.81 -6.51
N THR A 6 20.54 -24.62 -6.20
CA THR A 6 20.49 -26.07 -6.41
C THR A 6 19.87 -26.73 -5.18
N PHE A 7 18.89 -27.61 -5.39
CA PHE A 7 18.24 -28.35 -4.33
C PHE A 7 18.71 -29.80 -4.32
N VAL A 8 18.96 -30.34 -3.13
CA VAL A 8 19.21 -31.76 -2.91
C VAL A 8 17.92 -32.39 -2.41
N ALA A 9 17.46 -33.39 -3.14
CA ALA A 9 16.38 -34.26 -2.67
C ALA A 9 16.92 -35.23 -1.63
N SER A 10 16.26 -35.27 -0.48
CA SER A 10 16.53 -36.23 0.58
C SER A 10 15.23 -36.92 0.95
N GLY A 11 15.31 -38.18 1.37
CA GLY A 11 14.15 -38.92 1.82
C GLY A 11 14.51 -39.93 2.88
N LYS A 12 13.56 -40.20 3.78
CA LYS A 12 13.67 -41.24 4.79
C LYS A 12 12.35 -42.00 4.89
N TYR A 13 12.45 -43.33 4.91
CA TYR A 13 11.31 -44.17 5.21
C TYR A 13 10.98 -44.09 6.70
N ARG A 14 9.71 -43.83 6.99
CA ARG A 14 9.17 -43.82 8.35
C ARG A 14 8.03 -44.82 8.43
N LEU A 15 8.11 -45.74 9.37
CA LEU A 15 7.02 -46.65 9.68
C LEU A 15 5.95 -45.89 10.49
N ARG A 16 4.72 -45.84 9.96
CA ARG A 16 3.53 -45.35 10.66
C ARG A 16 2.40 -46.34 10.45
N SER A 17 1.74 -46.75 11.53
CA SER A 17 0.61 -47.70 11.48
C SER A 17 0.90 -48.97 10.68
N SER A 18 2.09 -49.56 10.88
CA SER A 18 2.56 -50.77 10.18
C SER A 18 2.75 -50.62 8.66
N GLU A 19 2.67 -49.41 8.12
CA GLU A 19 2.98 -49.10 6.72
C GLU A 19 4.24 -48.24 6.61
N TRP A 20 5.09 -48.58 5.63
CA TRP A 20 6.28 -47.79 5.31
C TRP A 20 5.89 -46.60 4.44
N GLN A 21 6.06 -45.39 4.98
CA GLN A 21 5.83 -44.15 4.24
C GLN A 21 7.17 -43.49 3.90
N LEU A 22 7.40 -43.18 2.62
CA LEU A 22 8.54 -42.36 2.21
C LEU A 22 8.22 -40.89 2.47
N ILE A 23 8.97 -40.26 3.38
CA ILE A 23 8.95 -38.82 3.55
C ILE A 23 10.14 -38.27 2.77
N PHE A 24 9.89 -37.37 1.83
CA PHE A 24 10.93 -36.69 1.07
C PHE A 24 10.85 -35.18 1.29
N TRP A 25 11.99 -34.50 1.18
CA TRP A 25 12.09 -33.06 1.24
C TRP A 25 13.23 -32.57 0.34
N LEU A 26 13.16 -31.28 -0.01
CA LEU A 26 14.19 -30.59 -0.78
C LEU A 26 14.90 -29.61 0.15
N SER A 27 16.24 -29.66 0.17
CA SER A 27 17.07 -28.69 0.86
C SER A 27 17.90 -27.92 -0.16
N ALA A 28 17.83 -26.59 -0.13
CA ALA A 28 18.71 -25.75 -0.94
C ALA A 28 20.14 -25.85 -0.41
N LEU A 29 21.12 -26.03 -1.30
CA LEU A 29 22.54 -25.99 -0.92
C LEU A 29 22.96 -24.54 -0.71
N PRO A 30 23.40 -24.13 0.50
CA PRO A 30 23.76 -22.74 0.77
C PRO A 30 24.86 -22.18 -0.16
N SER A 31 25.81 -23.03 -0.55
CA SER A 31 26.92 -22.68 -1.44
C SER A 31 26.52 -22.46 -2.91
N SER A 32 25.31 -22.89 -3.31
CA SER A 32 24.79 -22.76 -4.68
C SER A 32 23.82 -21.60 -4.87
N ILE A 33 23.49 -20.88 -3.79
CA ILE A 33 22.55 -19.78 -3.85
C ILE A 33 23.20 -18.63 -4.62
N LYS A 34 22.66 -18.34 -5.81
CA LYS A 34 23.06 -17.19 -6.62
C LYS A 34 21.95 -16.14 -6.56
N LEU A 35 22.35 -14.93 -6.18
CA LEU A 35 21.49 -13.75 -6.18
C LEU A 35 21.75 -12.95 -7.45
N SER A 36 20.73 -12.81 -8.29
CA SER A 36 20.76 -11.86 -9.40
C SER A 36 20.18 -10.53 -8.92
N LEU A 37 21.07 -9.54 -8.79
CA LEU A 37 20.69 -8.17 -8.50
C LEU A 37 20.24 -7.47 -9.79
N PRO A 38 19.24 -6.57 -9.71
CA PRO A 38 18.90 -5.68 -10.81
C PRO A 38 20.13 -4.89 -11.28
N ARG A 39 20.22 -4.60 -12.59
CA ARG A 39 21.37 -3.87 -13.17
C ARG A 39 21.51 -2.45 -12.60
N ASP A 40 20.43 -1.88 -12.09
CA ASP A 40 20.30 -0.54 -11.51
C ASP A 40 20.43 -0.52 -9.97
N ILE A 41 20.82 -1.62 -9.32
CA ILE A 41 20.88 -1.71 -7.86
C ILE A 41 21.75 -0.62 -7.20
N ARG A 42 22.85 -0.24 -7.86
CA ARG A 42 23.72 0.83 -7.37
C ARG A 42 22.98 2.16 -7.32
N ASP A 43 22.23 2.48 -8.36
CA ASP A 43 21.47 3.73 -8.46
C ASP A 43 20.31 3.73 -7.46
N GLN A 44 19.63 2.59 -7.28
CA GLN A 44 18.59 2.42 -6.25
C GLN A 44 19.15 2.65 -4.84
N VAL A 45 20.31 2.08 -4.52
CA VAL A 45 20.96 2.27 -3.21
C VAL A 45 21.35 3.74 -3.00
N GLN A 46 21.89 4.40 -4.02
CA GLN A 46 22.23 5.83 -3.91
C GLN A 46 21.00 6.71 -3.77
N ALA A 47 19.92 6.42 -4.49
CA ALA A 47 18.64 7.09 -4.33
C ALA A 47 18.09 6.91 -2.90
N ALA A 48 18.11 5.68 -2.37
CA ALA A 48 17.67 5.40 -1.02
C ALA A 48 18.50 6.16 0.03
N LYS A 49 19.83 6.24 -0.12
CA LYS A 49 20.70 7.03 0.76
C LYS A 49 20.36 8.53 0.72
N ARG A 50 20.14 9.09 -0.47
CA ARG A 50 19.73 10.50 -0.63
C ARG A 50 18.40 10.76 0.05
N SER A 51 17.41 9.89 -0.16
CA SER A 51 16.11 10.00 0.51
C SER A 51 16.27 9.90 2.03
N TYR A 52 17.01 8.93 2.54
CA TYR A 52 17.25 8.76 3.98
C TYR A 52 17.89 10.00 4.61
N HIS A 53 18.93 10.55 3.97
CA HIS A 53 19.56 11.78 4.43
C HIS A 53 18.57 12.96 4.47
N ARG A 54 17.73 13.07 3.43
CA ARG A 54 16.70 14.11 3.34
C ARG A 54 15.65 13.98 4.45
N PHE A 55 15.19 12.76 4.73
CA PHE A 55 14.31 12.49 5.87
C PHE A 55 14.95 12.86 7.20
N GLY A 56 16.24 12.55 7.38
CA GLY A 56 17.00 12.94 8.57
C GLY A 56 17.08 14.46 8.75
N HIS A 57 17.36 15.19 7.66
CA HIS A 57 17.44 16.65 7.68
C HIS A 57 16.11 17.31 8.12
N TYR A 58 14.97 16.78 7.67
CA TYR A 58 13.65 17.32 8.00
C TYR A 58 12.92 16.58 9.12
N PHE A 59 13.62 15.73 9.89
CA PHE A 59 13.00 14.79 10.83
C PHE A 59 12.02 15.48 11.79
N THR A 60 12.45 16.54 12.49
CA THR A 60 11.61 17.25 13.46
C THR A 60 10.37 17.89 12.82
N ALA A 61 10.49 18.42 11.61
CA ALA A 61 9.37 19.00 10.88
C ALA A 61 8.37 17.92 10.45
N LEU A 62 8.87 16.80 9.93
CA LEU A 62 8.05 15.67 9.51
C LEU A 62 7.33 15.02 10.69
N GLU A 63 7.97 14.89 11.85
CA GLU A 63 7.34 14.38 13.07
C GLU A 63 6.18 15.27 13.53
N ARG A 64 6.31 16.59 13.44
CA ARG A 64 5.20 17.52 13.75
C ARG A 64 4.01 17.29 12.82
N ILE A 65 4.26 17.11 11.53
CA ILE A 65 3.19 16.83 10.55
C ILE A 65 2.55 15.47 10.85
N ARG A 66 3.35 14.42 11.11
CA ARG A 66 2.85 13.07 11.46
C ARG A 66 1.95 13.09 12.69
N LEU A 67 2.36 13.80 13.76
CA LEU A 67 1.54 13.96 14.96
C LEU A 67 0.18 14.62 14.69
N ARG A 68 0.14 15.55 13.73
CA ARG A 68 -1.10 16.19 13.29
C ARG A 68 -1.97 15.23 12.47
N LEU A 69 -1.36 14.47 11.56
CA LEU A 69 -2.01 13.46 10.72
C LEU A 69 -2.67 12.34 11.54
N GLU A 70 -2.19 12.04 12.74
CA GLU A 70 -2.85 11.07 13.63
C GLU A 70 -4.23 11.55 14.13
N ARG A 71 -4.44 12.88 14.16
CA ARG A 71 -5.64 13.50 14.74
C ARG A 71 -6.61 13.97 13.69
N GLU A 72 -6.11 14.48 12.57
CA GLU A 72 -6.96 15.01 11.50
C GLU A 72 -6.42 14.69 10.11
N PRO A 73 -7.31 14.42 9.14
CA PRO A 73 -6.93 14.31 7.73
C PRO A 73 -6.51 15.67 7.18
N LEU A 74 -5.39 15.72 6.46
CA LEU A 74 -4.90 16.94 5.81
C LEU A 74 -4.89 16.75 4.30
N GLU A 75 -5.43 17.73 3.57
CA GLU A 75 -5.39 17.73 2.11
C GLU A 75 -3.95 17.92 1.63
N ARG A 76 -3.60 17.35 0.48
CA ARG A 76 -2.29 17.50 -0.15
C ARG A 76 -1.83 18.96 -0.24
N ARG A 77 -2.71 19.87 -0.65
CA ARG A 77 -2.38 21.31 -0.78
C ARG A 77 -2.08 21.95 0.56
N GLU A 78 -2.77 21.53 1.63
CA GLU A 78 -2.47 21.99 2.99
C GLU A 78 -1.13 21.43 3.47
N LEU A 79 -0.84 20.16 3.19
CA LEU A 79 0.46 19.54 3.47
C LEU A 79 1.61 20.25 2.75
N ASP A 80 1.43 20.60 1.48
CA ASP A 80 2.44 21.34 0.70
C ASP A 80 2.73 22.71 1.34
N ARG A 81 1.70 23.41 1.83
CA ARG A 81 1.86 24.68 2.56
C ARG A 81 2.58 24.49 3.90
N LEU A 82 2.16 23.51 4.70
CA LEU A 82 2.79 23.19 5.99
C LEU A 82 4.27 22.81 5.82
N CYS A 83 4.59 22.05 4.78
CA CYS A 83 5.98 21.75 4.42
C CYS A 83 6.76 23.03 4.15
N GLY A 84 6.21 23.95 3.35
CA GLY A 84 6.84 25.26 3.09
C GLY A 84 7.05 26.08 4.36
N ASP A 85 6.04 26.18 5.22
CA ASP A 85 6.10 26.91 6.50
C ASP A 85 7.15 26.33 7.47
N LEU A 86 7.37 25.02 7.40
CA LEU A 86 8.38 24.31 8.19
C LEU A 86 9.77 24.28 7.53
N GLY A 87 9.96 24.97 6.41
CA GLY A 87 11.23 25.04 5.69
C GLY A 87 11.62 23.73 4.97
N ILE A 88 10.66 22.83 4.74
CA ILE A 88 10.87 21.64 3.92
C ILE A 88 10.93 22.08 2.46
N ALA A 89 11.97 21.64 1.75
CA ALA A 89 12.14 21.96 0.33
C ALA A 89 10.91 21.51 -0.51
N GLY A 90 10.44 22.39 -1.40
CA GLY A 90 9.18 22.21 -2.14
C GLY A 90 9.16 21.04 -3.14
N ASP A 91 10.31 20.46 -3.46
CA ASP A 91 10.42 19.22 -4.24
C ASP A 91 10.25 17.95 -3.36
N PHE A 92 9.98 18.10 -2.06
CA PHE A 92 9.68 16.97 -1.17
C PHE A 92 8.26 16.48 -1.49
N ASP A 93 8.13 15.24 -1.95
CA ASP A 93 6.81 14.67 -2.18
C ASP A 93 6.10 14.39 -0.85
N VAL A 94 5.02 15.10 -0.58
CA VAL A 94 4.22 14.95 0.66
C VAL A 94 3.63 13.55 0.83
N ALA A 95 3.54 12.76 -0.24
CA ALA A 95 3.20 11.33 -0.12
C ALA A 95 4.25 10.55 0.69
N GLN A 96 5.49 11.05 0.75
CA GLN A 96 6.57 10.41 1.47
C GLN A 96 6.51 10.62 2.99
N ILE A 97 5.65 11.53 3.48
CA ILE A 97 5.55 11.86 4.91
C ILE A 97 5.22 10.63 5.75
N SER A 98 4.26 9.82 5.33
CA SER A 98 3.84 8.59 6.03
C SER A 98 4.40 7.31 5.40
N TRP A 99 5.39 7.42 4.51
CA TRP A 99 5.91 6.28 3.76
C TRP A 99 6.61 5.27 4.65
N LYS A 100 6.35 3.98 4.40
CA LYS A 100 7.01 2.86 5.07
C LYS A 100 7.82 2.03 4.06
N PRO A 101 8.88 1.32 4.50
CA PRO A 101 9.69 0.48 3.60
C PRO A 101 8.89 -0.56 2.80
N ASP A 102 7.82 -1.09 3.39
CA ASP A 102 6.98 -2.14 2.80
C ASP A 102 5.90 -1.59 1.86
N TYR A 103 5.87 -0.28 1.62
CA TYR A 103 4.94 0.31 0.67
C TYR A 103 5.37 0.03 -0.77
N ASP A 104 4.43 -0.43 -1.58
CA ASP A 104 4.58 -0.62 -3.00
C ASP A 104 4.01 0.60 -3.75
N LEU A 105 4.93 1.35 -4.36
CA LEU A 105 4.66 2.52 -5.21
C LEU A 105 3.65 2.24 -6.33
N PHE A 106 3.52 0.99 -6.79
CA PHE A 106 2.59 0.65 -7.85
C PHE A 106 1.15 1.02 -7.50
N PHE A 107 0.64 0.58 -6.34
CA PHE A 107 -0.75 0.82 -5.95
C PHE A 107 -1.03 2.31 -5.77
N TYR A 108 -0.15 3.00 -5.04
CA TYR A 108 -0.24 4.44 -4.84
C TYR A 108 -0.24 5.19 -6.18
N ASN A 109 0.68 4.89 -7.09
CA ASN A 109 0.78 5.58 -8.38
C ASN A 109 -0.44 5.32 -9.27
N GLN A 110 -1.02 4.12 -9.23
CA GLN A 110 -2.25 3.84 -9.97
C GLN A 110 -3.42 4.70 -9.48
N LEU A 111 -3.62 4.81 -8.17
CA LEU A 111 -4.69 5.64 -7.62
C LEU A 111 -4.41 7.12 -7.82
N ARG A 112 -3.17 7.56 -7.58
CA ARG A 112 -2.78 8.97 -7.66
C ARG A 112 -2.97 9.56 -9.06
N LYS A 113 -2.76 8.78 -10.12
CA LYS A 113 -3.01 9.20 -11.51
C LYS A 113 -4.48 9.53 -11.80
N ARG A 114 -5.41 8.92 -11.04
CA ARG A 114 -6.86 9.08 -11.17
C ARG A 114 -7.43 10.06 -10.15
N ALA A 115 -6.66 10.38 -9.12
CA ALA A 115 -7.10 11.15 -7.97
C ALA A 115 -7.22 12.64 -8.31
N ARG A 116 -8.41 13.20 -8.10
CA ARG A 116 -8.67 14.65 -8.17
C ARG A 116 -8.16 15.36 -6.92
N LYS A 117 -8.46 14.78 -5.76
CA LYS A 117 -7.99 15.21 -4.44
C LYS A 117 -7.38 14.05 -3.69
N THR A 118 -6.42 14.38 -2.82
CA THR A 118 -5.76 13.41 -1.95
C THR A 118 -5.60 14.01 -0.58
N TYR A 119 -6.02 13.27 0.43
CA TYR A 119 -5.79 13.56 1.83
C TYR A 119 -4.87 12.49 2.39
N LEU A 120 -4.06 12.88 3.36
CA LEU A 120 -3.31 11.95 4.18
C LEU A 120 -3.92 11.97 5.59
N PHE A 121 -4.11 10.80 6.17
CA PHE A 121 -4.61 10.65 7.52
C PHE A 121 -4.01 9.42 8.18
N ARG A 122 -3.37 9.59 9.34
CA ARG A 122 -2.56 8.56 9.99
C ARG A 122 -1.46 8.07 9.03
N ALA A 123 -1.65 6.88 8.47
CA ALA A 123 -0.79 6.29 7.45
C ALA A 123 -1.60 5.87 6.19
N GLU A 124 -2.75 6.48 5.97
CA GLU A 124 -3.69 6.11 4.92
C GLU A 124 -3.88 7.26 3.93
N TYR A 125 -3.92 6.94 2.64
CA TYR A 125 -4.23 7.89 1.58
C TYR A 125 -5.72 7.82 1.26
N ILE A 126 -6.42 8.92 1.47
CA ILE A 126 -7.82 9.06 1.06
C ILE A 126 -7.81 9.78 -0.29
N MET A 127 -8.29 9.15 -1.35
CA MET A 127 -8.27 9.71 -2.71
C MET A 127 -9.66 9.78 -3.29
N GLU A 128 -10.01 10.95 -3.81
CA GLU A 128 -11.23 11.13 -4.59
C GLU A 128 -10.95 10.79 -6.06
N LEU A 129 -11.59 9.73 -6.55
CA LEU A 129 -11.55 9.32 -7.95
C LEU A 129 -12.77 9.88 -8.69
N GLU A 130 -12.87 9.61 -9.99
CA GLU A 130 -13.98 10.10 -10.80
C GLU A 130 -15.34 9.59 -10.35
N HIS A 131 -15.43 8.31 -9.98
CA HIS A 131 -16.69 7.62 -9.65
C HIS A 131 -16.70 7.01 -8.24
N ALA A 132 -15.64 7.18 -7.46
CA ALA A 132 -15.51 6.57 -6.14
C ALA A 132 -14.59 7.38 -5.21
N ILE A 133 -14.66 7.10 -3.92
CA ILE A 133 -13.63 7.48 -2.96
C ILE A 133 -12.89 6.21 -2.55
N VAL A 134 -11.56 6.27 -2.46
CA VAL A 134 -10.74 5.14 -2.03
C VAL A 134 -9.92 5.52 -0.82
N VAL A 135 -9.74 4.56 0.10
CA VAL A 135 -8.79 4.68 1.21
C VAL A 135 -7.77 3.57 1.12
N GLU A 136 -6.51 3.97 1.06
CA GLU A 136 -5.40 3.11 0.65
C GLU A 136 -4.27 3.09 1.67
N VAL A 137 -3.78 1.88 1.93
CA VAL A 137 -2.47 1.64 2.54
C VAL A 137 -1.71 0.76 1.56
N PRO A 138 -0.74 1.29 0.80
CA PRO A 138 -0.16 0.62 -0.36
C PRO A 138 0.86 -0.44 0.07
N GLU A 139 0.46 -1.41 0.88
CA GLU A 139 1.31 -2.43 1.50
C GLU A 139 0.75 -3.82 1.16
N LEU A 140 1.61 -4.81 0.92
CA LEU A 140 1.15 -6.17 0.64
C LEU A 140 0.39 -6.75 1.85
N GLY A 141 -0.70 -7.48 1.59
CA GLY A 141 -1.58 -8.00 2.64
C GLY A 141 -2.59 -6.97 3.19
N HIS A 142 -2.46 -5.70 2.83
CA HIS A 142 -3.50 -4.70 3.02
C HIS A 142 -4.53 -4.74 1.89
N ALA A 143 -5.55 -3.90 1.99
CA ALA A 143 -6.59 -3.77 0.97
C ALA A 143 -6.97 -2.30 0.77
N THR A 144 -7.23 -1.94 -0.48
CA THR A 144 -7.87 -0.68 -0.86
C THR A 144 -9.34 -0.74 -0.49
N TYR A 145 -9.81 0.18 0.34
CA TYR A 145 -11.23 0.30 0.67
C TYR A 145 -11.89 1.23 -0.35
N VAL A 146 -13.04 0.82 -0.87
CA VAL A 146 -13.77 1.53 -1.92
C VAL A 146 -15.12 1.97 -1.38
N PHE A 147 -15.46 3.22 -1.65
CA PHE A 147 -16.70 3.87 -1.24
C PHE A 147 -17.33 4.53 -2.46
N ALA A 148 -18.66 4.64 -2.47
CA ALA A 148 -19.34 5.37 -3.53
C ALA A 148 -18.93 6.84 -3.50
N LYS A 149 -19.05 7.50 -4.64
CA LYS A 149 -18.77 8.93 -4.72
C LYS A 149 -19.86 9.70 -3.98
N LEU A 150 -19.44 10.44 -2.96
CA LEU A 150 -20.28 11.40 -2.26
C LEU A 150 -20.08 12.81 -2.83
N ASN A 151 -21.16 13.60 -2.83
CA ASN A 151 -21.12 15.00 -3.29
C ASN A 151 -20.28 15.90 -2.35
N ASP A 152 -20.14 15.51 -1.08
CA ASP A 152 -19.37 16.23 -0.07
C ASP A 152 -18.23 15.35 0.47
N LEU A 153 -17.05 15.51 -0.15
CA LEU A 153 -15.84 14.81 0.27
C LEU A 153 -15.39 15.22 1.68
N ASP A 154 -15.60 16.46 2.08
CA ASP A 154 -15.15 16.93 3.40
C ASP A 154 -16.02 16.31 4.52
N ALA A 155 -17.32 16.12 4.27
CA ALA A 155 -18.19 15.36 5.16
C ALA A 155 -17.76 13.88 5.26
N PHE A 156 -17.42 13.25 4.14
CA PHE A 156 -16.87 11.90 4.13
C PHE A 156 -15.61 11.82 4.98
N VAL A 157 -14.63 12.69 4.74
CA VAL A 157 -13.34 12.71 5.44
C VAL A 157 -13.52 12.90 6.94
N ARG A 158 -14.40 13.81 7.37
CA ARG A 158 -14.73 14.01 8.79
C ARG A 158 -15.38 12.78 9.45
N LEU A 159 -16.25 12.08 8.72
CA LEU A 159 -16.89 10.87 9.22
C LEU A 159 -15.90 9.70 9.29
N TYR A 160 -15.10 9.54 8.25
CA TYR A 160 -14.06 8.53 8.16
C TYR A 160 -13.04 8.66 9.30
N ALA A 161 -12.61 9.89 9.60
CA ALA A 161 -11.63 10.16 10.66
C ALA A 161 -12.05 9.65 12.05
N LYS A 162 -13.36 9.61 12.31
CA LYS A 162 -13.96 9.17 13.58
C LYS A 162 -14.27 7.67 13.62
N THR A 163 -13.90 6.93 12.59
CA THR A 163 -14.27 5.52 12.38
C THR A 163 -13.04 4.62 12.37
N THR A 164 -13.24 3.32 12.61
CA THR A 164 -12.22 2.29 12.41
C THR A 164 -12.56 1.36 11.24
N LYS A 165 -11.54 0.77 10.59
CA LYS A 165 -11.74 -0.26 9.57
C LYS A 165 -12.48 -1.49 10.09
N GLU A 166 -12.46 -1.76 11.39
CA GLU A 166 -13.26 -2.83 11.97
C GLU A 166 -14.75 -2.46 12.01
N ASP A 167 -15.08 -1.24 12.41
CA ASP A 167 -16.46 -0.77 12.44
C ASP A 167 -17.09 -0.79 11.05
N ILE A 168 -16.34 -0.40 10.02
CA ILE A 168 -16.76 -0.50 8.61
C ILE A 168 -17.03 -1.95 8.22
N ARG A 169 -16.08 -2.86 8.50
CA ARG A 169 -16.22 -4.29 8.14
C ARG A 169 -17.39 -4.98 8.83
N LYS A 170 -17.69 -4.59 10.07
CA LYS A 170 -18.79 -5.14 10.87
C LYS A 170 -20.08 -4.33 10.75
N ASN A 171 -20.09 -3.29 9.91
CA ASN A 171 -21.15 -2.29 9.81
C ASN A 171 -21.69 -1.82 11.18
N ARG A 172 -20.78 -1.58 12.14
CA ARG A 172 -21.16 -1.16 13.49
C ARG A 172 -21.82 0.22 13.43
N ASN A 173 -22.98 0.35 14.06
CA ASN A 173 -23.78 1.58 14.07
C ASN A 173 -24.11 2.10 12.66
N GLY A 174 -24.25 1.21 11.67
CA GLY A 174 -24.57 1.57 10.28
C GLY A 174 -23.46 2.34 9.56
N ILE A 175 -22.21 2.28 10.05
CA ILE A 175 -21.14 3.15 9.53
C ILE A 175 -20.75 2.83 8.09
N ALA A 176 -20.92 1.57 7.65
CA ALA A 176 -20.61 1.18 6.29
C ALA A 176 -21.60 1.81 5.31
N GLU A 177 -22.89 1.82 5.65
CA GLU A 177 -23.94 2.50 4.87
C GLU A 177 -23.75 4.01 4.86
N ARG A 178 -23.44 4.61 6.02
CA ARG A 178 -23.22 6.07 6.11
C ARG A 178 -21.99 6.56 5.35
N LEU A 179 -21.02 5.68 5.09
CA LEU A 179 -19.85 5.96 4.26
C LEU A 179 -20.03 5.48 2.81
N ASP A 180 -21.19 4.90 2.46
CA ASP A 180 -21.44 4.22 1.18
C ASP A 180 -20.35 3.21 0.80
N PHE A 181 -20.01 2.32 1.72
CA PHE A 181 -18.95 1.33 1.54
C PHE A 181 -19.32 0.27 0.49
N LEU A 182 -18.50 0.17 -0.57
CA LEU A 182 -18.69 -0.76 -1.70
C LEU A 182 -17.86 -2.05 -1.58
N GLY A 183 -16.93 -2.09 -0.63
CA GLY A 183 -16.07 -3.25 -0.38
C GLY A 183 -14.58 -2.91 -0.39
N ARG A 184 -13.75 -3.96 -0.49
CA ARG A 184 -12.29 -3.82 -0.46
C ARG A 184 -11.62 -4.70 -1.51
N VAL A 185 -10.47 -4.24 -2.02
CA VAL A 185 -9.64 -4.95 -3.00
C VAL A 185 -8.29 -5.28 -2.34
N THR A 186 -8.00 -6.57 -2.14
CA THR A 186 -6.79 -7.00 -1.42
C THR A 186 -5.56 -6.92 -2.31
N HIS A 187 -4.43 -6.49 -1.75
CA HIS A 187 -3.14 -6.48 -2.43
C HIS A 187 -2.60 -7.92 -2.45
N ARG A 188 -2.80 -8.60 -3.59
CA ARG A 188 -2.25 -9.93 -3.86
C ARG A 188 -0.96 -9.80 -4.67
N ALA A 189 -0.19 -10.89 -4.77
CA ALA A 189 1.07 -10.94 -5.52
C ALA A 189 0.94 -10.52 -6.99
N ASN A 190 -0.25 -10.66 -7.60
CA ASN A 190 -0.51 -10.19 -8.96
C ASN A 190 -1.16 -8.80 -8.94
N ALA A 191 -0.36 -7.76 -9.23
CA ALA A 191 -0.83 -6.39 -9.29
C ALA A 191 -1.88 -6.13 -10.39
N ARG A 192 -1.90 -6.92 -11.48
CA ARG A 192 -2.89 -6.75 -12.57
C ARG A 192 -4.29 -7.12 -12.13
N THR A 193 -4.44 -8.19 -11.33
CA THR A 193 -5.75 -8.60 -10.80
C THR A 193 -6.33 -7.53 -9.87
N TRP A 194 -5.46 -6.85 -9.10
CA TRP A 194 -5.89 -5.72 -8.28
C TRP A 194 -6.43 -4.57 -9.13
N VAL A 195 -5.76 -4.20 -10.23
CA VAL A 195 -6.24 -3.13 -11.12
C VAL A 195 -7.60 -3.49 -11.73
N GLN A 196 -7.78 -4.72 -12.18
CA GLN A 196 -9.04 -5.19 -12.77
C GLN A 196 -10.18 -5.18 -11.76
N GLU A 197 -9.96 -5.68 -10.53
CA GLU A 197 -10.97 -5.68 -9.49
C GLU A 197 -11.30 -4.25 -9.04
N LEU A 198 -10.30 -3.38 -8.92
CA LEU A 198 -10.51 -1.96 -8.63
C LEU A 198 -11.39 -1.30 -9.69
N LYS A 199 -11.03 -1.44 -10.98
CA LYS A 199 -11.80 -0.89 -12.11
C LYS A 199 -13.26 -1.34 -12.07
N ALA A 200 -13.49 -2.64 -11.89
CA ALA A 200 -14.83 -3.20 -11.80
C ALA A 200 -15.66 -2.59 -10.65
N ARG A 201 -15.04 -2.34 -9.48
CA ARG A 201 -15.74 -1.74 -8.33
C ARG A 201 -16.03 -0.26 -8.49
N ILE A 202 -15.16 0.49 -9.16
CA ILE A 202 -15.34 1.93 -9.37
C ILE A 202 -16.12 2.24 -10.67
N GLY A 203 -16.60 1.22 -11.38
CA GLY A 203 -17.36 1.38 -12.62
C GLY A 203 -16.52 1.82 -13.83
N GLU A 204 -15.20 1.68 -13.78
CA GLU A 204 -14.31 1.91 -14.92
C GLU A 204 -14.31 0.69 -15.86
N THR A 205 -14.18 0.92 -17.17
CA THR A 205 -14.12 -0.16 -18.17
C THR A 205 -12.90 -1.05 -17.94
N THR A 206 -13.15 -2.33 -17.68
CA THR A 206 -12.11 -3.36 -17.61
C THR A 206 -11.73 -3.75 -19.04
N ASP A 207 -10.57 -3.30 -19.52
CA ASP A 207 -10.00 -3.83 -20.76
C ASP A 207 -9.60 -5.29 -20.51
N TYR A 208 -10.51 -6.22 -20.79
CA TYR A 208 -10.18 -7.63 -20.94
C TYR A 208 -9.40 -7.78 -22.24
N VAL A 209 -8.10 -7.48 -22.21
CA VAL A 209 -7.22 -7.98 -23.26
C VAL A 209 -6.97 -9.46 -22.96
N LEU A 210 -7.78 -10.30 -23.59
CA LEU A 210 -7.52 -11.73 -23.72
C LEU A 210 -6.21 -11.90 -24.50
N VAL A 211 -5.15 -12.36 -23.83
CA VAL A 211 -4.01 -13.03 -24.46
C VAL A 211 -3.75 -14.32 -23.71
#